data_AF-A0A379GDC1-F1
#
_entry.id   AF-A0A379GDC1-F1
#
_cell.length_a   1.000
_cell.length_b   1.000
_cell.length_c   1.000
_cell.angle_alpha   90.00
_cell.angle_beta   90.00
_cell.angle_gamma   90.00
#
_symmetry.space_group_name_H-M   'P 1'
#
loop_
_entity.id
_entity.type
_entity.pdbx_description
1 polymer ?
#
loop_
_entity_poly.entity_id
_entity_poly.type
_entity_poly.pdbx_seq_one_letter_code
_entity_poly.pdbx_strand_id
1 'polypeptide(L)' 'MKNLYQLDFQDYFKEDLALLAPMAEDGLVEISAEKIQVTPRGRLLIRNICMCFDTYLRNQMRQRQFSRVI' A
#
# COMPACT_ATOMS: atom_id res chain seq x y z
N MET A 1 5.13 -7.93 20.30
CA MET A 1 4.31 -8.16 19.09
C MET A 1 4.72 -9.51 18.51
N LYS A 2 3.83 -10.50 18.37
CA LYS A 2 4.19 -11.84 17.88
C LYS A 2 4.58 -11.76 16.41
N ASN A 3 5.81 -12.11 16.07
CA ASN A 3 6.25 -12.23 14.67
C ASN A 3 5.73 -13.54 14.09
N LEU A 4 4.50 -13.50 13.56
CA LEU A 4 3.80 -14.68 13.01
C LEU A 4 4.39 -15.17 11.68
N TYR A 5 5.16 -14.32 10.99
CA TYR A 5 5.59 -14.56 9.61
C TYR A 5 7.11 -14.59 9.43
N GLN A 6 7.89 -14.27 10.47
CA GLN A 6 9.35 -14.13 10.42
C GLN A 6 9.83 -13.16 9.32
N LEU A 7 9.05 -12.10 9.09
CA LEU A 7 9.34 -11.07 8.08
C LEU A 7 9.76 -9.77 8.75
N ASP A 8 10.64 -9.04 8.09
CA ASP A 8 10.81 -7.61 8.33
C ASP A 8 9.71 -6.87 7.56
N PHE A 9 8.85 -6.14 8.29
CA PHE A 9 7.71 -5.45 7.70
C PHE A 9 8.13 -4.35 6.73
N GLN A 10 9.17 -3.59 7.05
CA GLN A 10 9.60 -2.46 6.21
C GLN A 10 10.24 -2.93 4.92
N ASP A 11 11.02 -4.02 4.98
CA ASP A 11 11.61 -4.60 3.78
C ASP A 11 10.56 -5.29 2.91
N TYR A 12 9.70 -6.12 3.51
CA TYR A 12 8.68 -6.87 2.78
C TYR A 12 7.65 -5.97 2.09
N PHE A 13 7.21 -4.89 2.76
CA PHE A 13 6.22 -3.94 2.22
C PHE A 13 6.84 -2.67 1.64
N LYS A 14 8.14 -2.67 1.30
CA LYS A 14 8.84 -1.47 0.83
C LYS A 14 8.16 -0.79 -0.37
N GLU A 15 7.72 -1.57 -1.35
CA GLU A 15 7.01 -1.05 -2.52
C GLU A 15 5.64 -0.49 -2.15
N ASP A 16 4.91 -1.17 -1.27
CA ASP A 16 3.59 -0.79 -0.78
C ASP A 16 3.63 0.52 0.01
N LEU A 17 4.64 0.66 0.87
CA LEU A 17 4.89 1.86 1.65
C LEU A 17 5.22 3.06 0.76
N ALA A 18 5.96 2.84 -0.32
CA ALA A 18 6.20 3.88 -1.32
C ALA A 18 4.92 4.32 -2.03
N LEU A 19 3.99 3.39 -2.32
CA LEU A 19 2.68 3.71 -2.90
C LEU A 19 1.77 4.48 -1.92
N LEU A 20 1.95 4.31 -0.62
CA LEU A 20 1.19 5.03 0.41
C LEU A 20 1.73 6.44 0.70
N ALA A 21 2.97 6.77 0.31
CA ALA A 21 3.58 8.07 0.63
C ALA A 21 2.71 9.28 0.22
N PRO A 22 2.12 9.34 -1.00
CA PRO A 22 1.23 10.44 -1.37
C PRO A 22 -0.04 10.50 -0.51
N MET A 23 -0.59 9.34 -0.11
CA MET A 23 -1.75 9.29 0.78
C MET A 23 -1.42 9.75 2.20
N ALA A 24 -0.17 9.55 2.64
CA ALA A 24 0.33 10.08 3.91
C ALA A 24 0.50 11.59 3.85
N GLU A 25 1.07 12.12 2.76
CA GLU A 25 1.16 13.56 2.49
C GLU A 25 -0.22 14.24 2.46
N ASP A 26 -1.24 13.56 1.91
CA ASP A 26 -2.63 14.02 1.90
C ASP A 26 -3.38 13.86 3.24
N GLY A 27 -2.72 13.34 4.29
CA GLY A 27 -3.30 13.14 5.61
C GLY A 27 -4.37 12.04 5.67
N LEU A 28 -4.35 11.09 4.73
CA LEU A 28 -5.28 9.96 4.69
C LEU A 28 -4.79 8.78 5.56
N VAL A 29 -3.47 8.65 5.71
CA VAL A 29 -2.83 7.63 6.53
C VAL A 29 -1.67 8.22 7.33
N GLU A 30 -1.43 7.65 8.51
CA GLU A 30 -0.26 7.91 9.33
C GLU A 30 0.58 6.64 9.37
N ILE A 31 1.85 6.75 9.00
CA ILE A 31 2.77 5.61 8.94
C ILE A 31 3.81 5.79 10.05
N SER A 32 3.99 4.75 10.86
CA SER A 32 5.00 4.68 11.92
C SER A 32 5.79 3.37 11.78
N ALA A 33 6.88 3.25 12.55
CA ALA A 33 7.71 2.04 12.54
C ALA A 33 6.95 0.75 12.93
N GLU A 34 5.84 0.88 13.68
CA GLU A 34 5.09 -0.26 14.23
C GLU A 34 3.74 -0.49 13.56
N LYS A 35 3.16 0.53 12.94
CA LYS A 35 1.80 0.47 12.38
C LYS A 35 1.54 1.50 11.29
N ILE A 36 0.52 1.19 10.49
CA ILE A 36 -0.15 2.13 9.58
C ILE A 36 -1.54 2.38 10.15
N GLN A 37 -1.89 3.65 10.31
CA GLN A 37 -3.18 4.07 10.85
C GLN A 37 -3.93 4.90 9.81
N VAL A 38 -5.12 4.45 9.45
CA VAL A 38 -6.00 5.21 8.54
C VAL A 38 -6.67 6.32 9.33
N THR A 39 -6.58 7.56 8.85
CA THR A 39 -7.22 8.71 9.49
C THR A 39 -8.74 8.69 9.28
N PRO A 40 -9.52 9.45 10.06
CA PRO A 40 -10.96 9.57 9.83
C PRO A 40 -11.32 9.96 8.39
N ARG A 41 -10.51 10.83 7.75
CA ARG A 41 -10.65 11.25 6.35
C ARG A 41 -10.30 10.11 5.39
N GLY A 42 -9.21 9.38 5.67
CA GLY A 42 -8.78 8.22 4.88
C GLY A 42 -9.80 7.08 4.82
N ARG A 43 -10.68 6.94 5.83
CA ARG A 43 -11.71 5.88 5.86
C ARG A 43 -12.65 5.92 4.65
N LEU A 44 -12.93 7.11 4.09
CA LEU A 44 -13.74 7.24 2.88
C LEU A 44 -13.06 6.61 1.65
N LEU A 45 -11.72 6.55 1.66
CA LEU A 45 -10.87 6.03 0.59
C LEU A 45 -10.19 4.70 0.98
N ILE A 46 -10.72 3.99 1.98
CA ILE A 46 -10.09 2.78 2.52
C ILE A 46 -9.81 1.73 1.45
N ARG A 47 -10.66 1.61 0.43
CA ARG A 47 -10.43 0.70 -0.69
C ARG A 47 -9.16 1.07 -1.45
N ASN A 48 -8.93 2.35 -1.73
CA ASN A 48 -7.71 2.80 -2.41
C ASN A 48 -6.45 2.55 -1.57
N ILE A 49 -6.54 2.76 -0.26
CA ILE A 49 -5.45 2.48 0.67
C ILE A 49 -5.12 0.98 0.69
N CYS A 50 -6.13 0.10 0.76
CA CYS A 50 -5.91 -1.35 0.77
C CYS A 50 -5.38 -1.88 -0.56
N MET A 51 -5.73 -1.25 -1.70
CA MET A 51 -5.21 -1.65 -3.01
C MET A 51 -3.69 -1.53 -3.12
N CYS A 52 -3.04 -0.65 -2.34
CA CYS A 52 -1.58 -0.56 -2.27
C CYS A 52 -0.92 -1.87 -1.83
N PHE A 53 -1.65 -2.70 -1.07
CA PHE A 53 -1.21 -4.00 -0.57
C PHE A 53 -1.64 -5.19 -1.44
N ASP A 54 -2.40 -4.96 -2.51
CA ASP A 54 -2.91 -6.03 -3.35
C ASP A 54 -1.92 -6.36 -4.49
N THR A 55 -1.25 -7.51 -4.37
CA THR A 55 -0.29 -7.98 -5.37
C THR A 55 -0.95 -8.39 -6.69
N TYR A 56 -2.19 -8.86 -6.65
CA TYR A 56 -2.92 -9.26 -7.86
C TYR A 56 -3.30 -8.03 -8.69
N LEU A 57 -3.80 -6.98 -8.04
CA LEU A 57 -4.10 -5.70 -8.71
C LEU A 57 -2.84 -5.07 -9.30
N ARG A 58 -1.72 -5.08 -8.57
CA ARG A 58 -0.42 -4.62 -9.10
C ARG A 58 0.02 -5.39 -10.34
N ASN A 59 -0.14 -6.71 -10.34
CA ASN A 59 0.18 -7.54 -11.50
C ASN A 59 -0.73 -7.25 -12.70
N GLN A 60 -2.02 -7.02 -12.47
CA GLN A 60 -2.96 -6.62 -13.53
C GLN A 60 -2.64 -5.22 -14.09
N MET A 61 -2.31 -4.25 -13.24
CA MET A 61 -1.91 -2.90 -13.68
C MET A 61 -0.63 -2.93 -14.51
N ARG A 62 0.37 -3.71 -14.08
CA ARG A 62 1.60 -3.94 -14.87
C ARG A 62 1.28 -4.60 -16.21
N GLN A 63 0.48 -5.67 -16.24
CA GLN A 63 0.09 -6.34 -17.49
C GLN A 63 -0.65 -5.40 -18.46
N ARG A 64 -1.54 -4.55 -17.96
CA ARG A 64 -2.26 -3.54 -18.78
C ARG A 64 -1.34 -2.48 -19.39
N GLN A 65 -0.25 -2.11 -18.70
CA GLN A 65 0.74 -1.17 -19.26
C GLN A 65 1.51 -1.75 -20.46
N PHE A 66 1.61 -3.08 -20.58
CA PHE A 66 2.32 -3.74 -21.69
C PHE A 66 1.45 -4.09 -22.91
N SER A 67 0.14 -3.81 -22.90
CA SER A 67 -0.75 -4.15 -24.04
C SER A 67 -0.97 -3.03 -25.07
N ARG A 68 -0.02 -2.10 -25.24
CA ARG A 68 -0.06 -1.11 -26.34
C ARG A 68 0.91 -1.49 -27.46
N VAL A 69 0.53 -2.53 -28.22
CA VAL A 69 0.95 -2.82 -29.61
C VAL A 69 -0.31 -3.48 -30.20
N ILE A 70 -1.14 -2.88 -31.06
CA ILE A 70 -0.95 -2.20 -32.35
C ILE A 70 -1.90 -0.99 -32.44
#